data_AF-A0A7J2TGZ4-F1
#
_entry.id   AF-A0A7J2TGZ4-F1
#
_cell.length_a   1.000
_cell.length_b   1.000
_cell.length_c   1.000
_cell.angle_alpha   90.00
_cell.angle_beta   90.00
_cell.angle_gamma   90.00
#
_symmetry.space_group_name_H-M   'P 1'
#
loop_
_entity.id
_entity.type
_entity.pdbx_description
1 polymer ?
#
loop_
_entity_poly.entity_id
_entity_poly.type
_entity_poly.pdbx_seq_one_letter_code
_entity_poly.pdbx_strand_id
1 'polypeptide(L)'
;MDFALREELAKKLKKRFRVVSPCKVGIGWVDVAIFGGESVGIDFALNYESSVERLNSFPFRKRIIVGECERCVELEELCSGYGIALDEPERFETHLSTKKLEDTIAFLYMTKEALDDGRFEDLKILGFATSYSRSKIEPRFFVSLTSDGYRVAKKIIYSRIAANAKKLEKISSPLNYLIALGLSNYLSFKPEEFFTLKDLKSLLQFYRKIPPSSFKVHEGHPKVMLAEFLVKSALNHEALDLAKKLCDMGLATKFRLFSPSGDFIWEEFRFAREVVEFLIKSSFFSVEREIIEELSFLLNAMQGKIVACESMKRAEELGLIEFNKPRFGRDFEEFVRVRIAMLAEKILEKLDLCNKT
;
A
#
# COMPACT_ATOMS: atom_id res chain seq x y z
N MET A 1 -5.05 -17.38 0.56
CA MET A 1 -5.87 -16.33 1.23
C MET A 1 -7.25 -16.36 0.62
N ASP A 2 -8.24 -16.78 1.41
CA ASP A 2 -9.63 -16.80 0.98
C ASP A 2 -10.32 -15.50 1.40
N PHE A 3 -10.47 -14.59 0.43
CA PHE A 3 -11.10 -13.30 0.67
C PHE A 3 -12.61 -13.41 0.95
N ALA A 4 -13.28 -14.43 0.40
CA ALA A 4 -14.70 -14.64 0.63
C ALA A 4 -14.94 -15.11 2.07
N LEU A 5 -14.07 -16.00 2.56
CA LEU A 5 -14.07 -16.44 3.94
C LEU A 5 -13.88 -15.27 4.93
N ARG A 6 -12.95 -14.36 4.65
CA ARG A 6 -12.76 -13.13 5.45
C ARG A 6 -14.03 -12.30 5.54
N GLU A 7 -14.70 -12.08 4.41
CA GLU A 7 -15.91 -11.26 4.36
C GLU A 7 -17.07 -11.91 5.14
N GLU A 8 -17.21 -13.24 5.04
CA GLU A 8 -18.21 -13.99 5.79
C GLU A 8 -17.92 -13.96 7.30
N LEU A 9 -16.66 -14.16 7.70
CA LEU A 9 -16.23 -14.02 9.10
C LEU A 9 -16.57 -12.62 9.65
N ALA A 10 -16.22 -11.56 8.92
CA ALA A 10 -16.52 -10.20 9.32
C ALA A 10 -18.03 -9.96 9.46
N LYS A 11 -18.82 -10.45 8.50
CA LYS A 11 -20.30 -10.33 8.50
C LYS A 11 -20.93 -11.05 9.70
N LYS A 12 -20.46 -12.26 10.05
CA LYS A 12 -20.96 -12.99 11.23
C LYS A 12 -20.60 -12.28 12.53
N LEU A 13 -19.36 -11.80 12.65
CA LEU A 13 -18.90 -11.06 13.84
C LEU A 13 -19.62 -9.72 14.03
N LYS A 14 -19.99 -9.00 12.94
CA LYS A 14 -20.74 -7.74 13.00
C LYS A 14 -22.09 -7.85 13.72
N LYS A 15 -22.67 -9.04 13.82
CA LYS A 15 -23.92 -9.28 14.55
C LYS A 15 -23.78 -9.07 16.06
N ARG A 16 -22.57 -9.20 16.61
CA ARG A 16 -22.28 -9.16 18.05
C ARG A 16 -21.26 -8.11 18.45
N PHE A 17 -20.42 -7.68 17.52
CA PHE A 17 -19.30 -6.79 17.81
C PHE A 17 -19.20 -5.63 16.83
N ARG A 18 -18.47 -4.58 17.23
CA ARG A 18 -18.07 -3.52 16.30
C ARG A 18 -16.87 -4.00 15.49
N VAL A 19 -17.11 -4.39 14.24
CA VAL A 19 -16.09 -4.99 13.37
C VAL A 19 -15.73 -4.07 12.22
N VAL A 20 -14.43 -3.94 11.97
CA VAL A 20 -13.86 -3.29 10.77
C VAL A 20 -13.13 -4.36 9.95
N SER A 21 -13.47 -4.48 8.67
CA SER A 21 -12.83 -5.43 7.75
C SER A 21 -12.85 -4.87 6.33
N PRO A 22 -11.69 -4.82 5.65
CA PRO A 22 -10.33 -4.87 6.23
C PRO A 22 -10.10 -3.70 7.21
N CYS A 23 -9.16 -3.82 8.15
CA CYS A 23 -8.74 -2.71 9.01
C CYS A 23 -7.34 -2.22 8.61
N LYS A 24 -7.22 -0.95 8.21
CA LYS A 24 -5.91 -0.32 7.99
C LYS A 24 -5.18 -0.20 9.33
N VAL A 25 -3.92 -0.60 9.37
CA VAL A 25 -3.03 -0.51 10.55
C VAL A 25 -1.74 0.21 10.15
N GLY A 26 -0.77 0.32 11.08
CA GLY A 26 0.50 0.99 10.81
C GLY A 26 1.24 0.40 9.60
N ILE A 27 1.23 -0.92 9.46
CA ILE A 27 1.79 -1.66 8.32
C ILE A 27 0.66 -2.37 7.58
N GLY A 28 0.25 -1.84 6.41
CA GLY A 28 -0.75 -2.50 5.57
C GLY A 28 -2.14 -2.62 6.20
N TRP A 29 -2.76 -3.79 6.09
CA TRP A 29 -4.11 -4.08 6.59
C TRP A 29 -4.14 -5.42 7.30
N VAL A 30 -4.95 -5.51 8.36
CA VAL A 30 -5.37 -6.79 8.96
C VAL A 30 -6.76 -7.16 8.47
N ASP A 31 -7.04 -8.46 8.36
CA ASP A 31 -8.26 -8.95 7.74
C ASP A 31 -9.53 -8.55 8.51
N VAL A 32 -9.53 -8.70 9.83
CA VAL A 32 -10.67 -8.36 10.68
C VAL A 32 -10.17 -7.73 11.98
N ALA A 33 -10.76 -6.60 12.36
CA ALA A 33 -10.54 -5.98 13.66
C ALA A 33 -11.87 -5.87 14.42
N ILE A 34 -11.85 -6.32 15.67
CA ILE A 34 -12.96 -6.19 16.62
C ILE A 34 -12.64 -5.07 17.62
N PHE A 35 -13.57 -4.15 17.81
CA PHE A 35 -13.48 -3.05 18.75
C PHE A 35 -14.64 -3.09 19.76
N GLY A 36 -14.41 -2.55 20.97
CA GLY A 36 -15.41 -2.52 22.05
C GLY A 36 -14.75 -2.77 23.41
N GLY A 37 -15.37 -3.63 24.22
CA GLY A 37 -14.79 -4.07 25.51
C GLY A 37 -13.45 -4.81 25.35
N GLU A 38 -13.24 -5.42 24.19
CA GLU A 38 -11.97 -6.00 23.77
C GLU A 38 -11.48 -5.34 22.47
N SER A 39 -10.17 -5.35 22.25
CA SER A 39 -9.54 -4.95 20.99
C SER A 39 -8.80 -6.14 20.42
N VAL A 40 -9.31 -6.71 19.34
CA VAL A 40 -8.79 -7.95 18.75
C VAL A 40 -8.44 -7.73 17.29
N GLY A 41 -7.22 -8.08 16.89
CA GLY A 41 -6.81 -8.17 15.50
C GLY A 41 -6.78 -9.62 15.06
N ILE A 42 -7.43 -9.93 13.94
CA ILE A 42 -7.46 -11.27 13.32
C ILE A 42 -6.91 -11.14 11.90
N ASP A 43 -5.94 -11.97 11.55
CA ASP A 43 -5.31 -11.94 10.22
C ASP A 43 -5.08 -13.35 9.68
N PHE A 44 -5.40 -13.59 8.42
CA PHE A 44 -5.19 -14.87 7.75
C PHE A 44 -3.76 -14.92 7.18
N ALA A 45 -2.99 -15.91 7.61
CA ALA A 45 -1.59 -16.05 7.24
C ALA A 45 -1.44 -16.60 5.81
N LEU A 46 -0.78 -15.80 4.96
CA LEU A 46 0.03 -16.33 3.84
C LEU A 46 1.48 -16.52 4.27
N ASN A 47 1.94 -15.68 5.21
CA ASN A 47 3.22 -15.75 5.88
C ASN A 47 3.00 -15.30 7.32
N TYR A 48 3.43 -16.11 8.28
CA TYR A 48 3.13 -15.89 9.70
C TYR A 48 3.80 -14.62 10.23
N GLU A 49 5.08 -14.41 9.92
CA GLU A 49 5.90 -13.27 10.32
C GLU A 49 5.32 -11.96 9.80
N SER A 50 4.81 -11.99 8.56
CA SER A 50 4.06 -10.88 7.96
C SER A 50 2.81 -10.52 8.76
N SER A 51 2.04 -11.52 9.20
CA SER A 51 0.85 -11.29 10.04
C SER A 51 1.20 -10.76 11.42
N VAL A 52 2.26 -11.29 12.05
CA VAL A 52 2.78 -10.80 13.34
C VAL A 52 3.14 -9.33 13.23
N GLU A 53 3.89 -8.94 12.20
CA GLU A 53 4.30 -7.55 11.99
C GLU A 53 3.09 -6.60 11.86
N ARG A 54 2.11 -6.95 11.03
CA ARG A 54 0.91 -6.13 10.85
C ARG A 54 0.11 -6.00 12.14
N LEU A 55 -0.12 -7.11 12.85
CA LEU A 55 -0.85 -7.13 14.12
C LEU A 55 -0.11 -6.40 15.25
N ASN A 56 1.22 -6.33 15.20
CA ASN A 56 2.02 -5.55 16.15
C ASN A 56 2.11 -4.06 15.80
N SER A 57 1.83 -3.68 14.54
CA SER A 57 1.77 -2.28 14.11
C SER A 57 0.53 -1.52 14.60
N PHE A 58 -0.33 -2.17 15.39
CA PHE A 58 -1.52 -1.59 16.00
C PHE A 58 -1.70 -2.11 17.45
N PRO A 59 -2.22 -1.29 18.38
CA PRO A 59 -2.35 -1.65 19.80
C PRO A 59 -3.54 -2.60 20.07
N PHE A 60 -3.63 -3.72 19.36
CA PHE A 60 -4.60 -4.78 19.68
C PHE A 60 -4.24 -5.42 21.03
N ARG A 61 -5.25 -5.64 21.89
CA ARG A 61 -5.08 -6.37 23.16
C ARG A 61 -4.89 -7.86 22.94
N LYS A 62 -5.64 -8.43 21.99
CA LYS A 62 -5.52 -9.82 21.55
C LYS A 62 -5.20 -9.86 20.06
N ARG A 63 -4.29 -10.76 19.67
CA ARG A 63 -3.86 -10.94 18.29
C ARG A 63 -4.06 -12.40 17.93
N ILE A 64 -4.76 -12.66 16.84
CA ILE A 64 -5.07 -14.01 16.37
C ILE A 64 -4.59 -14.11 14.93
N ILE A 65 -3.80 -15.14 14.66
CA ILE A 65 -3.34 -15.45 13.30
C ILE A 65 -3.98 -16.77 12.92
N VAL A 66 -4.76 -16.77 11.83
CA VAL A 66 -5.46 -17.95 11.32
C VAL A 66 -4.67 -18.52 10.15
N GLY A 67 -4.43 -19.82 10.12
CA GLY A 67 -3.68 -20.45 9.04
C GLY A 67 -3.32 -21.90 9.35
N GLU A 68 -2.55 -22.51 8.46
CA GLU A 68 -2.22 -23.95 8.50
C GLU A 68 -0.90 -24.25 9.24
N CYS A 69 -0.34 -23.27 9.96
CA CYS A 69 0.95 -23.41 10.63
C CYS A 69 0.80 -23.79 12.11
N GLU A 70 1.82 -24.42 12.72
CA GLU A 70 1.78 -24.82 14.14
C GLU A 70 1.55 -23.66 15.14
N ARG A 71 1.90 -22.43 14.73
CA ARG A 71 1.71 -21.20 15.54
C ARG A 71 0.37 -20.50 15.25
N CYS A 72 -0.37 -20.99 14.26
CA CYS A 72 -1.62 -20.44 13.79
C CYS A 72 -2.78 -21.09 14.56
N VAL A 73 -3.85 -20.32 14.78
CA VAL A 73 -5.11 -20.85 15.31
C VAL A 73 -5.92 -21.43 14.16
N GLU A 74 -6.49 -22.62 14.35
CA GLU A 74 -7.40 -23.21 13.37
C GLU A 74 -8.67 -22.39 13.23
N LEU A 75 -9.26 -22.35 12.03
CA LEU A 75 -10.44 -21.53 11.77
C LEU A 75 -11.63 -21.99 12.62
N GLU A 76 -11.78 -23.29 12.81
CA GLU A 76 -12.81 -23.94 13.59
C GLU A 76 -12.72 -23.56 15.07
N GLU A 77 -11.50 -23.51 15.61
CA GLU A 77 -11.22 -23.06 16.98
C GLU A 77 -11.62 -21.58 17.14
N LEU A 78 -11.21 -20.73 16.19
CA LEU A 78 -11.62 -19.32 16.18
C LEU A 78 -13.15 -19.18 16.16
N CYS A 79 -13.82 -19.89 15.27
CA CYS A 79 -15.27 -19.81 15.12
C CYS A 79 -16.00 -20.28 16.39
N SER A 80 -15.53 -21.37 16.98
CA SER A 80 -16.05 -21.90 18.26
C SER A 80 -15.87 -20.89 19.39
N GLY A 81 -14.68 -20.27 19.49
CA GLY A 81 -14.38 -19.27 20.51
C GLY A 81 -15.27 -18.02 20.46
N TYR A 82 -15.80 -17.68 19.28
CA TYR A 82 -16.77 -16.56 19.11
C TYR A 82 -18.23 -17.03 18.99
N GLY A 83 -18.48 -18.35 19.07
CA GLY A 83 -19.80 -18.96 18.91
C GLY A 83 -20.45 -18.58 17.58
N ILE A 84 -19.68 -18.61 16.48
CA ILE A 84 -20.15 -18.33 15.13
C ILE A 84 -20.02 -19.57 14.24
N ALA A 85 -20.90 -19.69 13.26
CA ALA A 85 -20.79 -20.66 12.18
C ALA A 85 -20.68 -19.90 10.86
N LEU A 86 -19.67 -20.24 10.05
CA LEU A 86 -19.47 -19.69 8.73
C LEU A 86 -20.34 -20.44 7.74
N ASP A 87 -21.00 -19.71 6.85
CA ASP A 87 -21.71 -20.31 5.73
C ASP A 87 -20.68 -20.64 4.64
N GLU A 88 -20.96 -21.62 3.77
CA GLU A 88 -20.11 -21.80 2.60
C GLU A 88 -20.03 -20.48 1.83
N PRO A 89 -18.82 -19.96 1.55
CA PRO A 89 -18.69 -18.75 0.78
C PRO A 89 -19.33 -18.98 -0.59
N GLU A 90 -20.26 -18.11 -0.98
CA GLU A 90 -20.89 -18.15 -2.30
C GLU A 90 -19.78 -18.25 -3.37
N ARG A 91 -19.72 -19.39 -4.09
CA ARG A 91 -18.86 -19.52 -5.26
C ARG A 91 -19.40 -18.58 -6.32
N PHE A 92 -18.67 -17.51 -6.57
CA PHE A 92 -19.16 -16.42 -7.42
C PHE A 92 -19.06 -16.80 -8.89
N GLU A 93 -20.21 -17.04 -9.51
CA GLU A 93 -20.38 -16.79 -10.94
C GLU A 93 -20.78 -15.32 -11.12
N THR A 94 -19.99 -14.55 -11.85
CA THR A 94 -20.35 -13.19 -12.20
C THR A 94 -21.52 -13.25 -13.18
N HIS A 95 -22.70 -12.80 -12.77
CA HIS A 95 -23.87 -12.67 -13.66
C HIS A 95 -23.73 -11.56 -14.71
N LEU A 96 -22.52 -10.99 -14.89
CA LEU A 96 -22.24 -10.00 -15.91
C LEU A 96 -22.00 -10.72 -17.24
N SER A 97 -22.84 -10.42 -18.22
CA SER A 97 -22.86 -11.10 -19.52
C SER A 97 -21.60 -10.91 -20.37
N THR A 98 -20.68 -10.00 -20.01
CA THR A 98 -19.47 -9.72 -20.82
C THR A 98 -18.23 -9.34 -19.99
N LYS A 99 -17.06 -9.86 -20.39
CA LYS A 99 -15.73 -9.51 -19.85
C LYS A 99 -15.46 -7.99 -19.89
N LYS A 100 -15.99 -7.28 -20.89
CA LYS A 100 -15.87 -5.83 -21.03
C LYS A 100 -16.46 -5.08 -19.83
N LEU A 101 -17.61 -5.52 -19.31
CA LEU A 101 -18.24 -4.92 -18.13
C LEU A 101 -17.39 -5.16 -16.89
N GLU A 102 -16.85 -6.37 -16.73
CA GLU A 102 -15.95 -6.69 -15.62
C GLU A 102 -14.68 -5.83 -15.64
N ASP A 103 -14.06 -5.67 -16.81
CA ASP A 103 -12.89 -4.81 -17.01
C ASP A 103 -13.20 -3.35 -16.67
N THR A 104 -14.37 -2.86 -17.06
CA THR A 104 -14.80 -1.48 -16.80
C THR A 104 -15.10 -1.24 -15.31
N ILE A 105 -15.76 -2.20 -14.64
CA ILE A 105 -16.00 -2.14 -13.19
C ILE A 105 -14.68 -2.20 -12.42
N ALA A 106 -13.78 -3.12 -12.77
CA ALA A 106 -12.47 -3.23 -12.14
C ALA A 106 -11.63 -1.95 -12.34
N PHE A 107 -11.70 -1.36 -13.55
CA PHE A 107 -11.07 -0.07 -13.84
C PHE A 107 -11.58 1.04 -12.90
N LEU A 108 -12.90 1.23 -12.79
CA LEU A 108 -13.48 2.25 -11.90
C LEU A 108 -13.18 1.96 -10.43
N TYR A 109 -13.08 0.69 -10.03
CA TYR A 109 -12.71 0.33 -8.66
C TYR A 109 -11.29 0.75 -8.29
N MET A 110 -10.33 0.52 -9.19
CA MET A 110 -8.93 0.89 -8.98
C MET A 110 -8.72 2.41 -9.07
N THR A 111 -9.39 3.06 -10.02
CA THR A 111 -9.26 4.51 -10.26
C THR A 111 -10.13 5.36 -9.35
N LYS A 112 -11.13 4.75 -8.69
CA LYS A 112 -12.21 5.36 -7.89
C LYS A 112 -13.19 6.19 -8.72
N GLU A 113 -12.70 6.92 -9.70
CA GLU A 113 -13.49 7.71 -10.62
C GLU A 113 -12.79 7.86 -11.98
N ALA A 114 -13.54 8.22 -13.02
CA ALA A 114 -13.00 8.60 -14.32
C ALA A 114 -13.87 9.66 -14.99
N LEU A 115 -13.33 10.42 -15.94
CA LEU A 115 -14.14 11.33 -16.76
C LEU A 115 -15.24 10.57 -17.49
N ASP A 116 -16.45 11.11 -17.47
CA ASP A 116 -17.60 10.54 -18.18
C ASP A 116 -17.52 10.90 -19.67
N ASP A 117 -16.97 9.97 -20.45
CA ASP A 117 -16.83 10.06 -21.90
C ASP A 117 -17.76 9.09 -22.65
N GLY A 118 -18.81 8.60 -21.96
CA GLY A 118 -19.79 7.67 -22.52
C GLY A 118 -19.40 6.19 -22.46
N ARG A 119 -18.15 5.84 -22.10
CA ARG A 119 -17.71 4.43 -22.00
C ARG A 119 -18.37 3.64 -20.85
N PHE A 120 -19.05 4.32 -19.94
CA PHE A 120 -19.63 3.74 -18.73
C PHE A 120 -21.16 3.59 -18.80
N GLU A 121 -21.81 3.84 -19.94
CA GLU A 121 -23.28 3.86 -20.02
C GLU A 121 -23.93 2.54 -19.62
N ASP A 122 -23.39 1.41 -20.08
CA ASP A 122 -23.92 0.10 -19.70
C ASP A 122 -23.90 -0.12 -18.18
N LEU A 123 -22.86 0.38 -17.49
CA LEU A 123 -22.76 0.30 -16.03
C LEU A 123 -23.77 1.21 -15.32
N LYS A 124 -24.07 2.37 -15.91
CA LYS A 124 -25.07 3.31 -15.38
C LYS A 124 -26.48 2.74 -15.55
N ILE A 125 -26.80 2.17 -16.72
CA ILE A 125 -28.07 1.49 -17.00
C ILE A 125 -28.30 0.33 -16.03
N LEU A 126 -27.25 -0.44 -15.72
CA LEU A 126 -27.31 -1.56 -14.78
C LEU A 126 -27.27 -1.13 -13.29
N GLY A 127 -27.13 0.17 -12.99
CA GLY A 127 -27.08 0.68 -11.61
C GLY A 127 -25.75 0.44 -10.87
N PHE A 128 -24.70 0.02 -11.55
CA PHE A 128 -23.37 -0.23 -10.96
C PHE A 128 -22.48 1.01 -10.92
N ALA A 129 -22.80 2.04 -11.71
CA ALA A 129 -22.07 3.29 -11.73
C ALA A 129 -23.03 4.49 -11.72
N THR A 130 -22.52 5.65 -11.30
CA THR A 130 -23.25 6.91 -11.29
C THR A 130 -22.36 8.06 -11.75
N SER A 131 -22.95 9.04 -12.43
CA SER A 131 -22.26 10.25 -12.86
C SER A 131 -22.51 11.39 -11.89
N TYR A 132 -21.47 12.18 -11.64
CA TYR A 132 -21.55 13.39 -10.82
C TYR A 132 -20.59 14.46 -11.35
N SER A 133 -20.82 15.71 -10.97
CA SER A 133 -19.93 16.83 -11.27
C SER A 133 -19.39 17.42 -9.97
N ARG A 134 -18.15 17.92 -10.02
CA ARG A 134 -17.49 18.57 -8.88
C ARG A 134 -17.64 20.10 -8.89
N SER A 135 -17.80 20.68 -10.08
CA SER A 135 -18.00 22.11 -10.28
C SER A 135 -19.45 22.39 -10.68
N LYS A 136 -19.99 23.52 -10.20
CA LYS A 136 -21.28 24.06 -10.67
C LYS A 136 -21.14 24.88 -11.95
N ILE A 137 -19.96 25.42 -12.21
CA ILE A 137 -19.66 26.29 -13.35
C ILE A 137 -18.84 25.44 -14.34
N GLU A 138 -19.32 25.32 -15.58
CA GLU A 138 -18.77 24.43 -16.62
C GLU A 138 -18.55 22.99 -16.12
N PRO A 139 -19.64 22.31 -15.67
CA PRO A 139 -19.51 21.00 -15.04
C PRO A 139 -18.92 19.98 -16.02
N ARG A 140 -17.78 19.39 -15.64
CA ARG A 140 -17.35 18.10 -16.17
C ARG A 140 -17.88 16.98 -15.29
N PHE A 141 -18.39 15.96 -15.96
CA PHE A 141 -18.93 14.78 -15.30
C PHE A 141 -17.85 13.72 -15.13
N PHE A 142 -17.90 13.09 -13.96
CA PHE A 142 -17.09 11.96 -13.57
C PHE A 142 -18.02 10.81 -13.24
N VAL A 143 -17.56 9.58 -13.49
CA VAL A 143 -18.26 8.36 -13.13
C VAL A 143 -17.54 7.68 -11.98
N SER A 144 -18.28 7.23 -10.97
CA SER A 144 -17.80 6.34 -9.91
C SER A 144 -18.73 5.15 -9.73
N LEU A 145 -18.25 4.10 -9.07
CA LEU A 145 -19.08 2.95 -8.73
C LEU A 145 -20.12 3.30 -7.65
N THR A 146 -21.30 2.70 -7.76
CA THR A 146 -22.28 2.65 -6.67
C THR A 146 -21.85 1.63 -5.62
N SER A 147 -22.56 1.55 -4.48
CA SER A 147 -22.30 0.53 -3.45
C SER A 147 -22.32 -0.90 -4.03
N ASP A 148 -23.30 -1.20 -4.88
CA ASP A 148 -23.39 -2.51 -5.53
C ASP A 148 -22.29 -2.71 -6.58
N GLY A 149 -21.96 -1.67 -7.35
CA GLY A 149 -20.80 -1.70 -8.24
C GLY A 149 -19.50 -2.01 -7.50
N TYR A 150 -19.28 -1.40 -6.33
CA TYR A 150 -18.13 -1.68 -5.46
C TYR A 150 -18.10 -3.13 -4.96
N ARG A 151 -19.26 -3.70 -4.58
CA ARG A 151 -19.36 -5.11 -4.15
C ARG A 151 -19.01 -6.05 -5.29
N VAL A 152 -19.52 -5.80 -6.49
CA VAL A 152 -19.21 -6.59 -7.69
C VAL A 152 -17.73 -6.45 -8.07
N ALA A 153 -17.18 -5.24 -8.01
CA ALA A 153 -15.78 -4.99 -8.32
C ALA A 153 -14.82 -5.78 -7.41
N LYS A 154 -15.07 -5.79 -6.10
CA LYS A 154 -14.26 -6.57 -5.15
C LYS A 154 -14.22 -8.05 -5.54
N LYS A 155 -15.36 -8.63 -5.89
CA LYS A 155 -15.45 -10.03 -6.35
C LYS A 155 -14.62 -10.24 -7.62
N ILE A 156 -14.73 -9.35 -8.60
CA ILE A 156 -13.93 -9.41 -9.83
C ILE A 156 -12.43 -9.37 -9.51
N ILE A 157 -11.99 -8.46 -8.64
CA ILE A 157 -10.59 -8.37 -8.23
C ILE A 157 -10.12 -9.65 -7.52
N TYR A 158 -10.93 -10.21 -6.61
CA TYR A 158 -10.60 -11.47 -5.94
C TYR A 158 -10.45 -12.62 -6.94
N SER A 159 -11.37 -12.74 -7.90
CA SER A 159 -11.29 -13.75 -8.97
C SER A 159 -10.03 -13.58 -9.81
N ARG A 160 -9.62 -12.34 -10.13
CA ARG A 160 -8.37 -12.07 -10.86
C ARG A 160 -7.13 -12.42 -10.05
N ILE A 161 -7.13 -12.16 -8.74
CA ILE A 161 -6.03 -12.56 -7.85
C ILE A 161 -5.93 -14.07 -7.82
N ALA A 162 -7.05 -14.78 -7.62
CA ALA A 162 -7.09 -16.24 -7.62
C ALA A 162 -6.60 -16.83 -8.95
N ALA A 163 -7.08 -16.30 -10.09
CA ALA A 163 -6.66 -16.73 -11.42
C ALA A 163 -5.16 -16.50 -11.69
N ASN A 164 -4.55 -15.52 -11.04
CA ASN A 164 -3.12 -15.19 -11.16
C ASN A 164 -2.27 -15.60 -9.94
N ALA A 165 -2.80 -16.40 -9.01
CA ALA A 165 -2.14 -16.71 -7.74
C ALA A 165 -0.70 -17.24 -7.94
N LYS A 166 -0.52 -18.23 -8.83
CA LYS A 166 0.82 -18.78 -9.14
C LYS A 166 1.79 -17.75 -9.72
N LYS A 167 1.30 -16.77 -10.49
CA LYS A 167 2.14 -15.68 -11.03
C LYS A 167 2.49 -14.67 -9.95
N LEU A 168 1.52 -14.35 -9.07
CA LEU A 168 1.72 -13.46 -7.93
C LEU A 168 2.70 -14.06 -6.90
N GLU A 169 2.63 -15.36 -6.65
CA GLU A 169 3.60 -16.10 -5.85
C GLU A 169 5.01 -16.03 -6.45
N LYS A 170 5.15 -16.22 -7.77
CA LYS A 170 6.45 -16.12 -8.46
C LYS A 170 7.10 -14.74 -8.40
N ILE A 171 6.30 -13.68 -8.33
CA ILE A 171 6.83 -12.32 -8.14
C ILE A 171 6.94 -11.95 -6.66
N SER A 172 6.50 -12.80 -5.72
CA SER A 172 6.61 -12.48 -4.30
C SER A 172 8.08 -12.51 -3.88
N SER A 173 8.59 -11.35 -3.46
CA SER A 173 10.01 -11.18 -3.14
C SER A 173 10.23 -10.04 -2.14
N PRO A 174 11.34 -10.03 -1.39
CA PRO A 174 11.67 -8.94 -0.48
C PRO A 174 11.57 -7.53 -1.11
N LEU A 175 12.01 -7.41 -2.37
CA LEU A 175 11.90 -6.19 -3.17
C LEU A 175 10.42 -5.77 -3.33
N ASN A 176 9.57 -6.71 -3.75
CA ASN A 176 8.17 -6.42 -4.00
C ASN A 176 7.35 -6.20 -2.72
N TYR A 177 7.82 -6.69 -1.56
CA TYR A 177 7.27 -6.28 -0.28
C TYR A 177 7.51 -4.79 0.00
N LEU A 178 8.75 -4.30 -0.17
CA LEU A 178 9.04 -2.88 0.02
C LEU A 178 8.27 -2.02 -0.96
N ILE A 179 8.16 -2.44 -2.22
CA ILE A 179 7.35 -1.72 -3.21
C ILE A 179 5.87 -1.69 -2.78
N ALA A 180 5.28 -2.85 -2.47
CA ALA A 180 3.88 -2.91 -2.06
C ALA A 180 3.61 -2.09 -0.78
N LEU A 181 4.54 -2.11 0.19
CA LEU A 181 4.43 -1.32 1.41
C LEU A 181 4.48 0.17 1.12
N GLY A 182 5.39 0.62 0.25
CA GLY A 182 5.50 2.02 -0.17
C GLY A 182 4.29 2.53 -0.94
N LEU A 183 3.56 1.64 -1.63
CA LEU A 183 2.32 1.97 -2.33
C LEU A 183 1.07 1.91 -1.43
N SER A 184 1.18 1.38 -0.21
CA SER A 184 0.03 1.00 0.63
C SER A 184 -0.81 2.19 1.15
N ASN A 185 -0.29 3.42 1.12
CA ASN A 185 -1.04 4.59 1.56
C ASN A 185 -1.88 5.20 0.43
N TYR A 186 -1.35 5.26 -0.79
CA TYR A 186 -1.99 5.96 -1.91
C TYR A 186 -2.69 5.01 -2.89
N LEU A 187 -2.25 3.75 -2.95
CA LEU A 187 -2.65 2.78 -3.99
C LEU A 187 -2.48 3.35 -5.40
N SER A 188 -1.48 4.22 -5.56
CA SER A 188 -1.11 4.86 -6.80
C SER A 188 0.39 5.00 -6.90
N PHE A 189 0.89 4.96 -8.13
CA PHE A 189 2.30 5.14 -8.44
C PHE A 189 2.45 6.05 -9.64
N LYS A 190 3.08 7.21 -9.44
CA LYS A 190 3.52 8.09 -10.51
C LYS A 190 5.01 7.83 -10.74
N PRO A 191 5.42 7.32 -11.91
CA PRO A 191 6.84 7.18 -12.23
C PRO A 191 7.51 8.56 -12.22
N GLU A 192 8.68 8.67 -11.59
CA GLU A 192 9.40 9.94 -11.43
C GLU A 192 10.50 10.07 -12.48
N GLU A 193 10.57 11.18 -13.22
CA GLU A 193 11.42 11.32 -14.42
C GLU A 193 12.95 11.30 -14.19
N PHE A 194 13.46 11.14 -12.96
CA PHE A 194 14.89 11.20 -12.62
C PHE A 194 15.75 10.02 -13.16
N PHE A 195 15.31 9.37 -14.23
CA PHE A 195 15.64 8.01 -14.64
C PHE A 195 16.96 7.77 -15.38
N THR A 196 17.73 8.78 -15.81
CA THR A 196 18.75 8.51 -16.84
C THR A 196 20.12 8.04 -16.34
N LEU A 197 20.40 8.02 -15.03
CA LEU A 197 21.72 7.67 -14.51
C LEU A 197 21.63 6.92 -13.17
N LYS A 198 20.99 5.74 -13.15
CA LYS A 198 21.12 4.81 -12.02
C LYS A 198 22.48 4.12 -12.12
N ASP A 199 23.54 4.82 -11.74
CA ASP A 199 24.78 4.15 -11.37
C ASP A 199 24.69 3.86 -9.87
N LEU A 200 24.21 2.65 -9.52
CA LEU A 200 24.10 2.15 -8.15
C LEU A 200 25.43 2.31 -7.38
N LYS A 201 26.55 2.43 -8.11
CA LYS A 201 27.90 2.68 -7.61
C LYS A 201 28.05 3.96 -6.77
N SER A 202 27.11 4.91 -6.83
CA SER A 202 27.06 5.98 -5.81
C SER A 202 25.65 6.51 -5.56
N LEU A 203 24.89 5.80 -4.70
CA LEU A 203 23.61 6.28 -4.16
C LEU A 203 23.69 7.69 -3.57
N LEU A 204 24.84 8.07 -2.99
CA LEU A 204 25.06 9.43 -2.51
C LEU A 204 24.96 10.48 -3.63
N GLN A 205 25.65 10.26 -4.75
CA GLN A 205 25.57 11.18 -5.89
C GLN A 205 24.15 11.25 -6.47
N PHE A 206 23.42 10.13 -6.43
CA PHE A 206 22.01 10.10 -6.80
C PHE A 206 21.16 10.98 -5.86
N TYR A 207 21.23 10.80 -4.54
CA TYR A 207 20.44 11.59 -3.59
C TYR A 207 20.80 13.07 -3.55
N ARG A 208 22.06 13.44 -3.85
CA ARG A 208 22.45 14.85 -4.01
C ARG A 208 21.71 15.57 -5.14
N LYS A 209 21.34 14.85 -6.20
CA LYS A 209 20.62 15.38 -7.37
C LYS A 209 19.12 15.51 -7.12
N ILE A 210 18.58 14.85 -6.10
CA ILE A 210 17.15 14.88 -5.78
C ILE A 210 16.83 16.17 -5.01
N PRO A 211 15.86 16.98 -5.43
CA PRO A 211 15.41 18.15 -4.67
C PRO A 211 14.95 17.76 -3.25
N PRO A 212 15.21 18.56 -2.20
CA PRO A 212 14.74 18.26 -0.84
C PRO A 212 13.24 18.04 -0.74
N SER A 213 12.44 18.73 -1.58
CA SER A 213 11.00 18.57 -1.67
C SER A 213 10.55 17.15 -2.03
N SER A 214 11.39 16.38 -2.72
CA SER A 214 11.10 15.00 -3.13
C SER A 214 11.37 13.97 -2.03
N PHE A 215 11.99 14.37 -0.91
CA PHE A 215 12.14 13.53 0.29
C PHE A 215 10.86 13.50 1.15
N LYS A 216 9.81 14.22 0.73
CA LYS A 216 8.52 14.21 1.43
C LYS A 216 7.84 12.85 1.33
N VAL A 217 7.49 12.31 2.49
CA VAL A 217 6.77 11.04 2.66
C VAL A 217 5.57 11.22 3.56
N HIS A 218 4.58 10.35 3.45
CA HIS A 218 3.45 10.38 4.36
C HIS A 218 3.89 10.08 5.80
N GLU A 219 3.37 10.81 6.78
CA GLU A 219 3.59 10.46 8.18
C GLU A 219 2.87 9.16 8.53
N GLY A 220 3.54 8.31 9.30
CA GLY A 220 2.93 7.06 9.72
C GLY A 220 3.97 6.12 10.31
N HIS A 221 3.78 4.82 10.07
CA HIS A 221 4.72 3.83 10.54
C HIS A 221 6.10 4.03 9.88
N PRO A 222 7.20 4.11 10.64
CA PRO A 222 8.55 4.32 10.13
C PRO A 222 8.95 3.44 8.93
N LYS A 223 8.59 2.15 8.97
CA LYS A 223 8.85 1.20 7.87
C LYS A 223 8.09 1.54 6.58
N VAL A 224 6.87 2.08 6.69
CA VAL A 224 6.08 2.52 5.54
C VAL A 224 6.68 3.79 4.95
N MET A 225 7.12 4.72 5.79
CA MET A 225 7.82 5.94 5.37
C MET A 225 9.09 5.60 4.58
N LEU A 226 9.90 4.69 5.12
CA LEU A 226 11.09 4.15 4.46
C LEU A 226 10.74 3.55 3.10
N ALA A 227 9.75 2.65 3.06
CA ALA A 227 9.35 1.99 1.84
C ALA A 227 8.84 2.99 0.77
N GLU A 228 8.03 3.97 1.17
CA GLU A 228 7.54 5.04 0.31
C GLU A 228 8.69 5.86 -0.27
N PHE A 229 9.66 6.23 0.58
CA PHE A 229 10.86 6.94 0.16
C PHE A 229 11.66 6.15 -0.88
N LEU A 230 11.92 4.87 -0.61
CA LEU A 230 12.66 4.00 -1.53
C LEU A 230 11.94 3.84 -2.86
N VAL A 231 10.62 3.63 -2.87
CA VAL A 231 9.81 3.53 -4.10
C VAL A 231 9.87 4.81 -4.93
N LYS A 232 9.80 5.97 -4.29
CA LYS A 232 9.92 7.27 -4.98
C LYS A 232 11.32 7.49 -5.55
N SER A 233 12.34 6.91 -4.94
CA SER A 233 13.74 7.15 -5.26
C SER A 233 14.42 5.91 -5.87
N ALA A 234 15.13 5.12 -5.06
CA ALA A 234 16.02 4.06 -5.51
C ALA A 234 15.32 2.84 -6.13
N LEU A 235 14.04 2.61 -5.83
CA LEU A 235 13.24 1.48 -6.32
C LEU A 235 12.19 1.89 -7.37
N ASN A 236 12.28 3.11 -7.91
CA ASN A 236 11.26 3.64 -8.83
C ASN A 236 11.14 2.81 -10.12
N HIS A 237 12.27 2.36 -10.68
CA HIS A 237 12.29 1.52 -11.88
C HIS A 237 11.68 0.14 -11.63
N GLU A 238 12.07 -0.50 -10.53
CA GLU A 238 11.54 -1.78 -10.11
C GLU A 238 10.03 -1.70 -9.81
N ALA A 239 9.56 -0.59 -9.23
CA ALA A 239 8.16 -0.31 -9.01
C ALA A 239 7.38 -0.12 -10.33
N LEU A 240 7.97 0.54 -11.33
CA LEU A 240 7.39 0.66 -12.66
C LEU A 240 7.24 -0.70 -13.35
N ASP A 241 8.25 -1.55 -13.26
CA ASP A 241 8.20 -2.90 -13.84
C ASP A 241 7.17 -3.80 -13.14
N LEU A 242 7.07 -3.71 -11.81
CA LEU A 242 6.00 -4.38 -11.07
C LEU A 242 4.63 -3.85 -11.50
N ALA A 243 4.47 -2.54 -11.65
CA ALA A 243 3.21 -1.92 -12.05
C ALA A 243 2.75 -2.41 -13.43
N LYS A 244 3.66 -2.47 -14.41
CA LYS A 244 3.40 -3.02 -15.75
C LYS A 244 2.96 -4.49 -15.69
N LYS A 245 3.69 -5.32 -14.94
CA LYS A 245 3.32 -6.74 -14.75
C LYS A 245 1.93 -6.90 -14.14
N LEU A 246 1.57 -6.06 -13.16
CA LEU A 246 0.25 -6.09 -12.55
C LEU A 246 -0.84 -5.58 -13.50
N CYS A 247 -0.54 -4.62 -14.38
CA CYS A 247 -1.45 -4.21 -15.46
C CYS A 247 -1.73 -5.37 -16.43
N ASP A 248 -0.71 -6.13 -16.83
CA ASP A 248 -0.87 -7.27 -17.73
C ASP A 248 -1.73 -8.39 -17.10
N MET A 249 -1.76 -8.47 -15.77
CA MET A 249 -2.62 -9.40 -15.02
C MET A 249 -4.04 -8.85 -14.77
N GLY A 250 -4.33 -7.60 -15.16
CA GLY A 250 -5.59 -6.92 -14.86
C GLY A 250 -5.77 -6.55 -13.38
N LEU A 251 -4.67 -6.46 -12.63
CA LEU A 251 -4.61 -6.19 -11.18
C LEU A 251 -4.17 -4.76 -10.84
N ALA A 252 -3.74 -4.02 -11.86
CA ALA A 252 -3.48 -2.60 -11.83
C ALA A 252 -3.99 -1.96 -13.13
N THR A 253 -4.10 -0.64 -13.17
CA THR A 253 -4.46 0.08 -14.39
C THR A 253 -3.67 1.37 -14.53
N LYS A 254 -3.36 1.75 -15.78
CA LYS A 254 -2.78 3.04 -16.11
C LYS A 254 -3.93 4.05 -16.27
N PHE A 255 -3.85 5.15 -15.53
CA PHE A 255 -4.92 6.12 -15.41
C PHE A 255 -4.43 7.54 -15.71
N ARG A 256 -5.26 8.30 -16.43
CA ARG A 256 -5.07 9.74 -16.63
C ARG A 256 -5.83 10.46 -15.52
N LEU A 257 -5.10 11.17 -14.67
CA LEU A 257 -5.70 11.98 -13.62
C LEU A 257 -6.16 13.33 -14.20
N PHE A 258 -7.35 13.76 -13.81
CA PHE A 258 -7.95 15.01 -14.26
C PHE A 258 -8.29 15.94 -13.09
N SER A 259 -8.24 17.25 -13.35
CA SER A 259 -8.68 18.29 -12.43
C SER A 259 -10.20 18.22 -12.21
N PRO A 260 -10.75 18.89 -11.18
CA PRO A 260 -12.20 19.01 -11.03
C PRO A 260 -12.90 19.63 -12.26
N SER A 261 -12.18 20.43 -13.05
CA SER A 261 -12.63 21.03 -14.31
C SER A 261 -12.42 20.13 -15.53
N GLY A 262 -11.88 18.92 -15.34
CA GLY A 262 -11.61 17.92 -16.37
C GLY A 262 -10.32 18.13 -17.17
N ASP A 263 -9.45 19.04 -16.74
CA ASP A 263 -8.15 19.24 -17.38
C ASP A 263 -7.20 18.11 -17.01
N PHE A 264 -6.43 17.61 -17.98
CA PHE A 264 -5.43 16.58 -17.72
C PHE A 264 -4.34 17.10 -16.78
N ILE A 265 -4.02 16.32 -15.74
CA ILE A 265 -2.95 16.64 -14.79
C ILE A 265 -1.70 15.79 -15.07
N TRP A 266 -1.81 14.47 -14.97
CA TRP A 266 -0.73 13.52 -15.26
C TRP A 266 -1.24 12.10 -15.45
N GLU A 267 -0.35 11.18 -15.84
CA GLU A 267 -0.61 9.73 -15.86
C GLU A 267 0.03 9.04 -14.65
N GLU A 268 -0.67 8.06 -14.10
CA GLU A 268 -0.21 7.25 -12.97
C GLU A 268 -0.76 5.81 -13.06
N PHE A 269 -0.15 4.89 -12.33
CA PHE A 269 -0.67 3.56 -12.11
C PHE A 269 -1.57 3.56 -10.87
N ARG A 270 -2.69 2.85 -10.92
CA ARG A 270 -3.63 2.65 -9.82
C ARG A 270 -3.78 1.16 -9.53
N PHE A 271 -3.83 0.81 -8.25
CA PHE A 271 -3.85 -0.58 -7.79
C PHE A 271 -5.10 -0.86 -6.99
N ALA A 272 -5.67 -2.06 -7.15
CA ALA A 272 -6.62 -2.54 -6.17
C ALA A 272 -5.91 -2.77 -4.82
N ARG A 273 -6.57 -2.38 -3.73
CA ARG A 273 -6.04 -2.55 -2.37
C ARG A 273 -5.69 -4.01 -2.09
N GLU A 274 -6.55 -4.92 -2.53
CA GLU A 274 -6.44 -6.36 -2.36
C GLU A 274 -5.16 -6.93 -2.97
N VAL A 275 -4.69 -6.33 -4.06
CA VAL A 275 -3.46 -6.73 -4.76
C VAL A 275 -2.24 -6.29 -3.96
N VAL A 276 -2.24 -5.04 -3.49
CA VAL A 276 -1.16 -4.52 -2.63
C VAL A 276 -1.13 -5.28 -1.30
N GLU A 277 -2.29 -5.58 -0.72
CA GLU A 277 -2.43 -6.41 0.48
C GLU A 277 -1.84 -7.81 0.24
N PHE A 278 -2.20 -8.48 -0.86
CA PHE A 278 -1.67 -9.79 -1.20
C PHE A 278 -0.13 -9.77 -1.23
N LEU A 279 0.46 -8.79 -1.92
CA LEU A 279 1.92 -8.69 -2.03
C LEU A 279 2.60 -8.44 -0.67
N ILE A 280 2.04 -7.57 0.17
CA ILE A 280 2.55 -7.37 1.54
C ILE A 280 2.49 -8.68 2.33
N LYS A 281 1.38 -9.43 2.21
CA LYS A 281 1.14 -10.68 2.92
C LYS A 281 2.06 -11.82 2.47
N SER A 282 2.33 -11.92 1.16
CA SER A 282 3.10 -13.03 0.58
C SER A 282 4.61 -12.79 0.53
N SER A 283 5.05 -11.53 0.50
CA SER A 283 6.44 -11.17 0.12
C SER A 283 7.35 -10.77 1.29
N PHE A 284 6.95 -11.06 2.53
CA PHE A 284 7.52 -10.52 3.77
C PHE A 284 9.05 -10.31 3.76
N PHE A 285 9.46 -9.13 4.21
CA PHE A 285 10.86 -8.79 4.42
C PHE A 285 11.04 -8.00 5.71
N SER A 286 11.97 -8.42 6.55
CA SER A 286 12.34 -7.69 7.76
C SER A 286 13.44 -6.68 7.47
N VAL A 287 13.33 -5.50 8.08
CA VAL A 287 14.38 -4.47 8.07
C VAL A 287 14.74 -4.20 9.52
N GLU A 288 16.03 -4.06 9.83
CA GLU A 288 16.50 -3.76 11.18
C GLU A 288 15.82 -2.52 11.75
N ARG A 289 15.46 -2.62 13.02
CA ARG A 289 14.73 -1.57 13.74
C ARG A 289 15.55 -0.27 13.78
N GLU A 290 16.86 -0.39 13.98
CA GLU A 290 17.80 0.71 14.05
C GLU A 290 17.83 1.50 12.73
N ILE A 291 17.80 0.80 11.59
CA ILE A 291 17.76 1.41 10.25
C ILE A 291 16.42 2.13 10.04
N ILE A 292 15.31 1.49 10.41
CA ILE A 292 13.96 2.04 10.30
C ILE A 292 13.84 3.33 11.13
N GLU A 293 14.27 3.30 12.39
CA GLU A 293 14.17 4.43 13.32
C GLU A 293 15.06 5.60 12.89
N GLU A 294 16.32 5.33 12.51
CA GLU A 294 17.24 6.36 12.05
C GLU A 294 16.74 7.03 10.76
N LEU A 295 16.32 6.25 9.76
CA LEU A 295 15.86 6.81 8.50
C LEU A 295 14.55 7.57 8.65
N SER A 296 13.62 7.08 9.48
CA SER A 296 12.38 7.81 9.79
C SER A 296 12.66 9.15 10.43
N PHE A 297 13.64 9.23 11.33
CA PHE A 297 14.08 10.49 11.91
C PHE A 297 14.63 11.44 10.85
N LEU A 298 15.54 10.96 9.99
CA LEU A 298 16.16 11.75 8.93
C LEU A 298 15.13 12.29 7.92
N LEU A 299 14.15 11.48 7.51
CA LEU A 299 13.05 11.91 6.65
C LEU A 299 12.16 12.95 7.32
N ASN A 300 11.90 12.83 8.62
CA ASN A 300 11.15 13.86 9.36
C ASN A 300 11.94 15.17 9.46
N ALA A 301 13.25 15.10 9.69
CA ALA A 301 14.13 16.27 9.70
C ALA A 301 14.12 17.01 8.35
N MET A 302 14.21 16.29 7.23
CA MET A 302 14.09 16.87 5.87
C MET A 302 12.75 17.53 5.61
N GLN A 303 11.71 17.13 6.33
CA GLN A 303 10.37 17.70 6.23
C GLN A 303 10.14 18.86 7.21
N GLY A 304 11.19 19.29 7.94
CA GLY A 304 11.12 20.37 8.93
C GLY A 304 10.44 19.96 10.24
N LYS A 305 10.26 18.65 10.47
CA LYS A 305 9.60 18.09 11.65
C LYS A 305 10.66 17.51 12.58
N ILE A 306 11.12 18.32 13.52
CA ILE A 306 12.14 17.93 14.47
C ILE A 306 11.50 17.33 15.73
N VAL A 307 11.90 16.10 16.10
CA VAL A 307 11.63 15.51 17.41
C VAL A 307 12.96 15.14 18.05
N ALA A 308 13.24 15.65 19.27
CA ALA A 308 14.48 15.38 20.01
C ALA A 308 14.82 13.88 20.07
N CYS A 309 15.98 13.47 19.55
CA CYS A 309 16.47 12.08 19.57
C CYS A 309 18.01 12.02 19.63
N GLU A 310 18.58 10.83 19.84
CA GLU A 310 20.04 10.63 19.92
C GLU A 310 20.78 11.04 18.64
N SER A 311 20.18 10.89 17.46
CA SER A 311 20.79 11.36 16.21
C SER A 311 20.91 12.88 16.15
N MET A 312 20.05 13.63 16.86
CA MET A 312 20.24 15.07 17.00
C MET A 312 21.29 15.44 18.02
N LYS A 313 21.41 14.71 19.14
CA LYS A 313 22.55 14.91 20.04
C LYS A 313 23.86 14.75 19.26
N ARG A 314 23.93 13.74 18.39
CA ARG A 314 25.08 13.53 17.51
C ARG A 314 25.26 14.64 16.46
N ALA A 315 24.18 15.17 15.88
CA ALA A 315 24.26 16.30 14.94
C ALA A 315 24.65 17.62 15.63
N GLU A 316 24.21 17.82 16.88
CA GLU A 316 24.58 18.94 17.75
C GLU A 316 26.05 18.82 18.21
N GLU A 317 26.49 17.63 18.62
CA GLU A 317 27.90 17.31 18.93
C GLU A 317 28.83 17.56 17.73
N LEU A 318 28.33 17.34 16.51
CA LEU A 318 29.04 17.63 15.27
C LEU A 318 28.94 19.11 14.83
N GLY A 319 28.24 19.96 15.57
CA GLY A 319 28.07 21.38 15.28
C GLY A 319 27.18 21.70 14.07
N LEU A 320 26.33 20.75 13.65
CA LEU A 320 25.51 20.86 12.44
C LEU A 320 24.14 21.53 12.69
N ILE A 321 23.72 21.64 13.96
CA ILE A 321 22.46 22.24 14.38
C ILE A 321 22.64 23.07 15.66
N GLU A 322 21.92 24.20 15.76
CA GLU A 322 21.74 24.95 17.01
C GLU A 322 20.24 24.97 17.37
N PHE A 323 19.85 24.34 18.48
CA PHE A 323 18.44 24.18 18.87
C PHE A 323 17.69 25.50 19.11
N ASN A 324 18.42 26.60 19.35
CA ASN A 324 17.81 27.90 19.65
C ASN A 324 17.42 28.72 18.40
N LYS A 325 17.85 28.33 17.19
CA LYS A 325 17.45 28.96 15.93
C LYS A 325 17.49 27.90 14.82
N PRO A 326 16.35 27.45 14.26
CA PRO A 326 16.35 26.49 13.17
C PRO A 326 16.76 27.20 11.86
N ARG A 327 18.04 27.54 11.73
CA ARG A 327 18.68 27.78 10.43
C ARG A 327 19.35 26.47 10.05
N PHE A 328 18.57 25.58 9.45
CA PHE A 328 19.14 24.43 8.76
C PHE A 328 19.91 24.93 7.55
N GLY A 329 21.23 24.95 7.68
CA GLY A 329 22.13 25.29 6.58
C GLY A 329 22.18 24.16 5.55
N ARG A 330 22.80 24.44 4.40
CA ARG A 330 23.07 23.43 3.37
C ARG A 330 23.85 22.23 3.91
N ASP A 331 24.68 22.45 4.94
CA ASP A 331 25.49 21.40 5.57
C ASP A 331 24.65 20.36 6.30
N PHE A 332 23.53 20.76 6.91
CA PHE A 332 22.60 19.83 7.54
C PHE A 332 21.82 19.01 6.49
N GLU A 333 21.34 19.64 5.43
CA GLU A 333 20.68 18.93 4.32
C GLU A 333 21.62 17.90 3.68
N GLU A 334 22.88 18.28 3.49
CA GLU A 334 23.91 17.40 2.95
C GLU A 334 24.24 16.24 3.90
N PHE A 335 24.37 16.50 5.20
CA PHE A 335 24.51 15.45 6.22
C PHE A 335 23.35 14.45 6.15
N VAL A 336 22.11 14.93 6.11
CA VAL A 336 20.94 14.05 6.06
C VAL A 336 20.93 13.22 4.79
N ARG A 337 21.25 13.82 3.63
CA ARG A 337 21.36 13.09 2.35
C ARG A 337 22.41 11.99 2.41
N VAL A 338 23.57 12.26 2.99
CA VAL A 338 24.63 11.25 3.18
C VAL A 338 24.14 10.10 4.05
N ARG A 339 23.53 10.39 5.20
CA ARG A 339 23.02 9.35 6.09
C ARG A 339 21.91 8.52 5.44
N ILE A 340 20.97 9.16 4.75
CA ILE A 340 19.92 8.47 4.00
C ILE A 340 20.51 7.58 2.91
N ALA A 341 21.52 8.06 2.18
CA ALA A 341 22.20 7.28 1.16
C ALA A 341 22.80 5.98 1.73
N MET A 342 23.54 6.08 2.84
CA MET A 342 24.15 4.93 3.51
C MET A 342 23.11 3.93 4.02
N LEU A 343 22.00 4.40 4.59
CA LEU A 343 20.94 3.53 5.09
C LEU A 343 20.18 2.84 3.95
N ALA A 344 19.90 3.57 2.87
CA ALA A 344 19.30 3.00 1.67
C ALA A 344 20.21 1.93 1.05
N GLU A 345 21.52 2.19 0.95
CA GLU A 345 22.51 1.24 0.42
C GLU A 345 22.49 -0.09 1.17
N LYS A 346 22.55 -0.06 2.51
CA LYS A 346 22.44 -1.26 3.35
C LYS A 346 21.19 -2.09 3.07
N ILE A 347 20.06 -1.43 2.78
CA ILE A 347 18.81 -2.12 2.44
C ILE A 347 18.90 -2.71 1.03
N LEU A 348 19.41 -1.96 0.05
CA LEU A 348 19.51 -2.45 -1.34
C LEU A 348 20.51 -3.61 -1.48
N GLU A 349 21.60 -3.60 -0.70
CA GLU A 349 22.56 -4.71 -0.63
C GLU A 349 21.88 -6.00 -0.15
N LYS A 350 21.03 -5.91 0.87
CA LYS A 350 20.25 -7.05 1.38
C LYS A 350 19.22 -7.59 0.40
N LEU A 351 18.83 -6.79 -0.60
CA LEU A 351 17.91 -7.20 -1.66
C LEU A 351 18.66 -7.83 -2.86
N ASP A 352 19.98 -8.03 -2.76
CA ASP A 352 20.86 -8.46 -3.85
C ASP A 352 20.78 -7.58 -5.10
N LEU A 353 20.44 -6.29 -4.92
CA LEU A 353 20.35 -5.33 -6.02
C LEU A 353 21.70 -4.68 -6.34
N CYS A 354 22.68 -4.77 -5.45
CA CYS A 354 24.02 -4.19 -5.64
C CYS A 354 24.99 -5.10 -6.42
N ASN A 355 24.68 -6.39 -6.59
CA ASN A 355 25.58 -7.38 -7.23
C ASN A 355 25.19 -7.77 -8.67
N LYS A 356 24.18 -7.10 -9.26
CA LYS A 356 23.76 -7.35 -10.66
C LYS A 356 24.24 -6.21 -11.55
N THR A 357 25.53 -6.21 -11.89
CA THR A 357 26.11 -5.42 -12.98
C THR A 357 26.94 -6.32 -13.86
#